data_AF-A0A1V1NZP8-F1
#
_entry.id   AF-A0A1V1NZP8-F1
#
_cell.length_a   1.000
_cell.length_b   1.000
_cell.length_c   1.000
_cell.angle_alpha   90.00
_cell.angle_beta   90.00
_cell.angle_gamma   90.00
#
_symmetry.space_group_name_H-M   'P 1'
#
loop_
_entity.id
_entity.type
_entity.pdbx_description
1 polymer ?
#
loop_
_entity_poly.entity_id
_entity_poly.type
_entity_poly.pdbx_seq_one_letter_code
_entity_poly.pdbx_strand_id
1 'polypeptide(L)' 'MIDEKPPGTYEICGLCGWEDDSVQFKDPDADYEGGANGESLREAQYNFLKQFESDKDTFGYERQRLGNSLSS' A
#
# COMPACT_ATOMS: atom_id res chain seq x y z
N MET A 1 -14.90 7.73 -18.04
CA MET A 1 -13.47 7.88 -18.34
C MET A 1 -12.81 8.11 -17.01
N ILE A 2 -11.96 7.20 -16.55
CA ILE A 2 -11.07 7.51 -15.43
C ILE A 2 -9.93 8.27 -16.09
N ASP A 3 -9.79 9.57 -15.79
CA ASP A 3 -8.69 10.41 -16.25
C ASP A 3 -7.41 10.01 -15.51
N GLU A 4 -6.95 8.78 -15.69
CA GLU A 4 -5.67 8.34 -15.13
C GLU A 4 -4.55 8.91 -15.99
N LYS A 5 -3.62 9.62 -15.32
CA LYS A 5 -2.40 10.09 -15.97
C LYS A 5 -1.57 8.88 -16.43
N PRO A 6 -0.79 9.02 -17.51
CA PRO A 6 0.18 7.99 -17.84
C PRO A 6 1.18 7.82 -16.68
N PRO A 7 1.66 6.58 -16.47
CA PRO A 7 2.59 6.23 -15.39
C PRO A 7 3.92 6.98 -15.51
N GLY A 8 4.68 7.03 -14.41
CA GLY A 8 5.89 7.85 -14.32
C GLY A 8 5.60 9.31 -13.98
N THR A 9 4.52 9.57 -13.25
CA THR A 9 4.20 10.89 -12.74
C THR A 9 5.09 11.32 -11.58
N TYR A 10 5.80 10.36 -10.95
CA TYR A 10 6.52 10.56 -9.69
C TYR A 10 5.62 11.07 -8.55
N GLU A 11 4.30 10.85 -8.65
CA GLU A 11 3.39 11.13 -7.53
C GLU A 11 3.56 10.06 -6.45
N ILE A 12 3.66 10.51 -5.20
CA ILE A 12 3.72 9.64 -4.03
C ILE A 12 2.29 9.30 -3.58
N CYS A 13 1.98 8.02 -3.52
CA CYS A 13 0.68 7.54 -3.05
C CYS A 13 0.48 7.90 -1.57
N GLY A 14 -0.59 8.63 -1.26
CA GLY A 14 -0.93 9.01 0.12
C GLY A 14 -1.40 7.85 1.01
N LEU A 15 -1.62 6.65 0.44
CA LEU A 15 -2.05 5.47 1.19
C LEU A 15 -0.88 4.54 1.54
N CYS A 16 0.00 4.26 0.57
CA CYS A 16 1.11 3.32 0.75
C CYS A 16 2.49 4.00 0.79
N GLY A 17 2.62 5.27 0.41
CA GLY A 17 3.89 5.98 0.35
C GLY A 17 4.76 5.64 -0.86
N TRP A 18 4.31 4.77 -1.77
CA TRP A 18 5.04 4.40 -2.98
C TRP A 18 4.92 5.49 -4.07
N GLU A 19 6.03 5.84 -4.71
CA GLU A 19 6.13 6.80 -5.81
C GLU A 19 5.90 6.11 -7.17
N ASP A 20 5.06 6.69 -8.02
CA ASP A 20 4.82 6.26 -9.41
C ASP A 20 6.09 6.36 -10.28
N ASP A 21 6.98 5.38 -10.11
CA ASP A 21 8.26 5.28 -10.79
C ASP A 21 8.10 4.61 -12.17
N SER A 22 8.50 5.33 -13.21
CA SER A 22 8.39 4.85 -14.60
C SER A 22 9.22 3.60 -14.92
N VAL A 23 10.33 3.37 -14.21
CA VAL A 23 11.22 2.23 -14.46
C VAL A 23 10.59 0.96 -13.88
N GLN A 24 10.17 1.03 -12.62
CA GLN A 24 9.46 -0.04 -11.93
C GLN A 24 8.07 -0.28 -12.53
N PHE A 25 7.41 0.75 -13.10
CA PHE A 25 6.18 0.56 -13.86
C PHE A 25 6.41 -0.20 -15.17
N LYS A 26 7.49 0.11 -15.89
CA LYS A 26 7.76 -0.48 -17.22
C LYS A 26 8.07 -1.97 -17.15
N ASP A 27 8.70 -2.40 -16.06
CA ASP A 27 8.95 -3.82 -15.78
C ASP A 27 8.52 -4.14 -14.33
N PRO A 28 7.20 -4.34 -14.10
CA PRO A 28 6.63 -4.51 -12.76
C PRO A 28 7.04 -5.84 -12.11
N ASP A 29 7.49 -6.78 -12.93
CA ASP A 29 7.99 -8.09 -12.51
C ASP A 29 9.52 -8.12 -12.36
N ALA A 30 10.19 -6.97 -12.40
CA ALA A 30 11.59 -6.90 -12.03
C ALA A 30 11.75 -6.61 -10.53
N ASP A 31 12.77 -7.20 -9.92
CA ASP A 31 13.21 -6.87 -8.55
C ASP A 31 14.12 -5.63 -8.54
N TYR A 32 13.69 -4.55 -9.21
CA TYR A 32 14.43 -3.31 -9.21
C TYR A 32 14.25 -2.61 -7.86
N GLU A 33 15.32 -2.54 -7.09
CA GLU A 33 15.40 -1.84 -5.80
C GLU A 33 16.15 -0.51 -5.93
N GLY A 34 16.03 0.34 -4.90
CA GLY A 34 16.69 1.64 -4.81
C GLY A 34 15.84 2.80 -5.32
N GLY A 35 16.49 3.90 -5.71
CA GLY A 35 15.79 5.12 -6.11
C GLY A 35 14.99 5.75 -4.97
N ALA A 36 13.85 6.37 -5.30
CA ALA A 36 12.95 6.99 -4.30
C ALA A 36 12.16 5.97 -3.48
N ASN A 37 11.80 4.82 -4.08
CA ASN A 37 11.00 3.79 -3.43
C ASN A 37 11.81 2.88 -2.51
N GLY A 38 13.12 2.69 -2.78
CA GLY A 38 13.99 1.83 -1.99
C GLY A 38 13.76 0.34 -2.22
N GLU A 39 12.50 -0.10 -2.20
CA GLU A 39 12.04 -1.46 -2.48
C GLU A 39 11.48 -1.61 -3.91
N SER A 40 11.39 -2.85 -4.38
CA SER A 40 10.73 -3.18 -5.65
C SER A 40 9.20 -3.01 -5.59
N LEU A 41 8.55 -2.92 -6.76
CA LEU A 41 7.09 -2.84 -6.83
C LEU A 41 6.42 -4.05 -6.16
N ARG A 42 6.98 -5.25 -6.33
CA ARG A 42 6.46 -6.48 -5.71
C ARG A 42 6.58 -6.46 -4.19
N GLU A 43 7.71 -6.02 -3.67
CA GLU A 43 7.91 -5.90 -2.23
C GLU A 43 6.96 -4.88 -1.62
N ALA A 44 6.80 -3.72 -2.26
CA ALA A 44 5.84 -2.70 -1.84
C ALA A 44 4.41 -3.24 -1.80
N GLN A 45 3.98 -3.98 -2.82
CA GLN A 45 2.66 -4.63 -2.86
C GLN A 45 2.48 -5.64 -1.73
N TYR A 46 3.48 -6.50 -1.49
CA TYR A 46 3.43 -7.48 -0.41
C TYR A 46 3.40 -6.83 0.97
N ASN A 47 4.24 -5.83 1.20
CA ASN A 47 4.33 -5.08 2.46
C ASN A 47 3.02 -4.34 2.74
N PHE A 48 2.43 -3.72 1.72
CA PHE A 48 1.12 -3.09 1.83
C PHE A 48 0.04 -4.10 2.22
N LEU A 49 -0.08 -5.24 1.54
CA LEU A 49 -1.07 -6.26 1.88
C LEU A 49 -0.90 -6.77 3.32
N LYS A 50 0.34 -7.03 3.74
CA LYS A 50 0.66 -7.46 5.10
C LYS A 50 0.28 -6.42 6.15
N GLN A 51 0.56 -5.14 5.89
CA GLN A 51 0.15 -4.04 6.76
C GLN A 51 -1.38 -3.98 6.87
N PHE A 52 -2.09 -4.07 5.75
CA PHE A 52 -3.55 -4.05 5.72
C PHE A 52 -4.19 -5.24 6.45
N GLU A 53 -3.56 -6.42 6.39
CA GLU A 53 -3.99 -7.58 7.18
C GLU A 53 -3.82 -7.32 8.68
N SER A 54 -2.69 -6.77 9.12
CA SER A 54 -2.50 -6.43 10.54
C SER A 54 -3.46 -5.34 11.03
N ASP A 55 -3.82 -4.40 10.16
CA ASP A 55 -4.78 -3.33 10.49
C ASP A 55 -6.21 -3.88 10.61
N LYS A 56 -6.60 -4.85 9.79
CA LYS A 56 -7.92 -5.52 9.90
C LYS A 56 -8.10 -6.19 11.26
N ASP A 57 -7.05 -6.81 11.78
CA ASP A 57 -7.10 -7.41 13.11
C ASP A 57 -7.26 -6.35 14.20
N THR A 58 -6.60 -5.20 14.05
CA THR A 58 -6.76 -4.06 14.95
C THR A 58 -8.19 -3.51 14.93
N PHE A 59 -8.75 -3.23 13.73
CA PHE A 59 -10.14 -2.75 13.62
C PHE A 59 -11.18 -3.82 14.01
N GLY A 60 -10.88 -5.10 13.82
CA GLY A 60 -11.70 -6.21 14.28
C GLY A 60 -11.73 -6.29 15.81
N TYR A 61 -10.54 -6.21 16.43
CA TYR A 61 -10.36 -6.16 17.88
C TYR A 61 -11.04 -4.93 18.49
N GLU A 62 -10.88 -3.74 17.92
CA GLU A 62 -11.52 -2.52 18.40
C GLU A 62 -13.04 -2.57 18.29
N ARG A 63 -13.59 -3.10 17.18
CA ARG A 63 -15.05 -3.30 17.04
C ARG A 63 -15.58 -4.29 18.08
N GLN A 64 -14.87 -5.39 18.34
CA GLN A 64 -15.26 -6.34 19.39
C GLN A 64 -15.17 -5.70 20.79
N ARG A 65 -14.12 -4.93 21.06
CA ARG A 65 -13.93 -4.21 22.32
C ARG A 65 -15.04 -3.21 22.58
N LEU A 66 -15.41 -2.38 21.59
CA LEU A 66 -16.49 -1.40 21.71
C LEU A 66 -17.87 -2.08 21.81
N GLY A 67 -18.10 -3.14 21.04
CA GLY A 67 -19.34 -3.93 21.12
C GLY A 67 -19.54 -4.59 22.49
N ASN A 68 -18.47 -5.12 23.09
CA ASN A 68 -18.49 -5.72 24.43
C ASN A 68 -18.57 -4.68 25.56
N SER A 69 -18.20 -3.41 25.30
CA SER A 69 -18.27 -2.34 26.30
C SER A 69 -19.67 -1.69 26.41
N LEU A 70 -20.57 -1.95 25.46
CA LEU A 70 -21.96 -1.48 25.46
C LEU A 70 -22.96 -2.50 26.03
N SER A 71 -22.48 -3.67 26.46
CA SER A 71 -23.27 -4.75 27.06
C SER A 71 -23.11 -4.85 28.58
N SER A 72 -22.81 -3.75 29.28
CA SER A 72 -22.72 -3.67 30.75
C SER A 72 -23.66 -2.61 31.31
#